data_AF-A0A4Y9PLL6-F1
#
_entry.id   AF-A0A4Y9PLL6-F1
#
_cell.length_a   1.000
_cell.length_b   1.000
_cell.length_c   1.000
_cell.angle_alpha   90.00
_cell.angle_beta   90.00
_cell.angle_gamma   90.00
#
_symmetry.space_group_name_H-M   'P 1'
#
loop_
_entity.id
_entity.type
_entity.pdbx_description
1 polymer ?
#
loop_
_entity_poly.entity_id
_entity_poly.type
_entity_poly.pdbx_seq_one_letter_code
_entity_poly.pdbx_strand_id
1 'polypeptide(L)'
;MLIPDARSPAMNRSSRAALVAAAGATLVLSTSPALAHGDSEHRNGEGYVPVETVIPDYYAPFSVTDACGDQDVLIETGDVRGVVIRQTELPNGTLVQDYRGGLTLDLTREDGATIDELDVSGDLREVIAPDGLSAVVTLEGPSVIFPLPGEESFFDDEGLPYLAFFKRGVVTLNISLDPDTGETESFSAEVHARIVDLCRWFDGHQRRAHHQDYGHGNRHGGGHGHWDGHGHGHK
;
A
#
# COMPACT_ATOMS: atom_id res chain seq x y z
N MET A 1 5.01 -26.42 47.66
CA MET A 1 4.91 -24.95 47.73
C MET A 1 5.06 -24.46 46.29
N LEU A 2 3.93 -24.24 45.63
CA LEU A 2 3.82 -23.96 44.20
C LEU A 2 3.63 -22.45 44.03
N ILE A 3 4.45 -21.83 43.19
CA ILE A 3 4.23 -20.46 42.69
C ILE A 3 3.50 -20.63 41.34
N PRO A 4 2.25 -20.19 41.19
CA PRO A 4 1.61 -20.14 39.88
C PRO A 4 2.08 -18.88 39.14
N ASP A 5 2.57 -19.10 37.92
CA ASP A 5 2.97 -18.09 36.95
C ASP A 5 1.83 -17.16 36.56
N ALA A 6 2.20 -15.89 36.38
CA ALA A 6 1.35 -14.82 35.90
C ALA A 6 0.87 -15.13 34.47
N ARG A 7 -0.44 -15.30 34.32
CA ARG A 7 -1.10 -15.25 33.01
C ARG A 7 -1.00 -13.82 32.48
N SER A 8 -0.26 -13.63 31.40
CA SER A 8 -0.38 -12.45 30.54
C SER A 8 -1.83 -12.34 30.05
N PRO A 9 -2.44 -11.13 30.09
CA PRO A 9 -3.77 -10.94 29.54
C PRO A 9 -3.75 -11.20 28.03
N ALA A 10 -4.67 -12.05 27.58
CA ALA A 10 -4.97 -12.22 26.16
C ALA A 10 -5.31 -10.85 25.56
N MET A 11 -4.48 -10.39 24.63
CA MET A 11 -4.85 -9.26 23.78
C MET A 11 -6.01 -9.72 22.91
N ASN A 12 -7.16 -9.09 23.10
CA ASN A 12 -8.29 -9.18 22.18
C ASN A 12 -7.80 -8.79 20.78
N ARG A 13 -7.60 -9.80 19.92
CA ARG A 13 -7.50 -9.63 18.47
C ARG A 13 -8.89 -9.19 17.98
N SER A 14 -9.20 -7.92 18.21
CA SER A 14 -10.34 -7.27 17.57
C SER A 14 -10.00 -7.10 16.10
N SER A 15 -10.68 -7.88 15.26
CA SER A 15 -10.73 -7.75 13.81
C SER A 15 -10.85 -6.28 13.40
N ARG A 16 -9.73 -5.70 12.96
CA ARG A 16 -9.67 -4.45 12.22
C ARG A 16 -9.08 -4.74 10.85
N ALA A 17 -9.65 -5.72 10.15
CA ALA A 17 -9.63 -5.69 8.71
C ALA A 17 -10.67 -4.63 8.33
N ALA A 18 -10.21 -3.40 8.12
CA ALA A 18 -11.02 -2.37 7.49
C ALA A 18 -11.18 -2.74 6.01
N LEU A 19 -12.00 -3.76 5.75
CA LEU A 19 -12.90 -3.66 4.61
C LEU A 19 -13.74 -2.44 4.94
N VAL A 20 -13.49 -1.33 4.23
CA VAL A 20 -14.42 -0.21 4.21
C VAL A 20 -15.64 -0.64 3.40
N ALA A 21 -16.34 -1.64 3.92
CA ALA A 21 -17.69 -1.95 3.57
C ALA A 21 -18.55 -1.00 4.40
N ALA A 22 -18.99 0.10 3.80
CA ALA A 22 -20.03 0.96 4.36
C ALA A 22 -21.37 0.21 4.36
N ALA A 23 -21.49 -0.84 5.17
CA ALA A 23 -22.76 -1.49 5.47
C ALA A 23 -23.43 -0.71 6.60
N GLY A 24 -24.28 0.25 6.26
CA GLY A 24 -24.94 1.05 7.28
C GLY A 24 -25.77 2.25 6.84
N ALA A 25 -26.44 2.23 5.69
CA ALA A 25 -27.52 3.18 5.43
C ALA A 25 -28.82 2.61 6.02
N THR A 26 -29.08 2.90 7.30
CA THR A 26 -30.47 3.06 7.72
C THR A 26 -31.04 4.18 6.84
N LEU A 27 -32.07 3.87 6.06
CA LEU A 27 -32.82 4.83 5.25
C LEU A 27 -33.46 5.88 6.17
N VAL A 28 -32.68 6.89 6.57
CA VAL A 28 -33.23 8.19 6.90
C VAL A 28 -33.42 8.87 5.55
N LEU A 29 -34.68 8.89 5.10
CA LEU A 29 -35.13 9.71 3.98
C LEU A 29 -34.93 11.19 4.33
N SER A 30 -33.69 11.66 4.31
CA SER A 30 -33.41 13.09 4.27
C SER A 30 -33.52 13.51 2.81
N THR A 31 -34.46 14.40 2.55
CA THR A 31 -34.72 14.99 1.24
C THR A 31 -33.45 15.65 0.71
N SER A 32 -32.85 15.08 -0.34
CA SER A 32 -31.75 15.71 -1.07
C SER A 32 -32.20 17.09 -1.57
N PRO A 33 -31.40 18.17 -1.39
CA PRO A 33 -31.64 19.38 -2.15
C PRO A 33 -31.35 19.05 -3.61
N ALA A 34 -32.39 19.06 -4.43
CA ALA A 34 -32.25 19.05 -5.88
C ALA A 34 -31.52 20.32 -6.30
N LEU A 35 -30.23 20.21 -6.65
CA LEU A 35 -29.52 21.23 -7.42
C LEU A 35 -29.46 20.78 -8.87
N ALA A 36 -30.47 21.21 -9.62
CA ALA A 36 -30.43 21.29 -11.07
C ALA A 36 -30.27 22.77 -11.45
N HIS A 37 -29.11 23.15 -12.01
CA HIS A 37 -28.93 24.00 -13.20
C HIS A 37 -27.54 24.65 -13.23
N GLY A 38 -26.89 24.55 -14.40
CA GLY A 38 -26.01 25.56 -14.98
C GLY A 38 -24.62 25.68 -14.37
N ASP A 39 -23.61 25.06 -14.97
CA ASP A 39 -22.82 25.72 -16.02
C ASP A 39 -21.71 24.77 -16.47
N SER A 40 -21.60 24.62 -17.78
CA SER A 40 -20.48 23.93 -18.41
C SER A 40 -19.25 24.83 -18.35
N GLU A 41 -18.41 24.70 -17.32
CA GLU A 41 -17.02 25.18 -17.35
C GLU A 41 -16.16 24.55 -16.24
N HIS A 42 -15.03 23.96 -16.65
CA HIS A 42 -13.96 23.35 -15.84
C HIS A 42 -14.14 21.88 -15.39
N ARG A 43 -13.89 20.97 -16.34
CA ARG A 43 -13.46 19.58 -16.07
C ARG A 43 -12.13 19.61 -15.28
N ASN A 44 -12.18 19.71 -13.96
CA ASN A 44 -11.14 19.32 -13.00
C ASN A 44 -11.69 19.54 -11.56
N GLY A 45 -12.31 18.53 -10.95
CA GLY A 45 -12.47 18.49 -9.47
C GLY A 45 -13.89 18.32 -8.91
N GLU A 46 -14.95 18.26 -9.73
CA GLU A 46 -16.29 18.06 -9.19
C GLU A 46 -16.45 16.68 -8.53
N GLY A 47 -16.89 16.70 -7.26
CA GLY A 47 -17.25 15.52 -6.48
C GLY A 47 -16.11 14.81 -5.73
N TYR A 48 -14.86 15.23 -5.91
CA TYR A 48 -13.74 14.70 -5.12
C TYR A 48 -13.60 15.43 -3.79
N VAL A 49 -13.45 14.67 -2.71
CA VAL A 49 -13.19 15.17 -1.36
C VAL A 49 -11.97 14.46 -0.77
N PRO A 50 -11.29 15.03 0.25
CA PRO A 50 -10.24 14.31 0.97
C PRO A 50 -10.75 12.96 1.47
N VAL A 51 -9.96 11.89 1.27
CA VAL A 51 -10.40 10.51 1.55
C VAL A 51 -10.87 10.31 2.99
N GLU A 52 -10.22 10.98 3.95
CA GLU A 52 -10.54 10.93 5.38
C GLU A 52 -11.92 11.49 5.75
N THR A 53 -12.54 12.27 4.85
CA THR A 53 -13.92 12.75 5.02
C THR A 53 -14.94 11.62 4.84
N VAL A 54 -14.59 10.59 4.06
CA VAL A 54 -15.44 9.43 3.77
C VAL A 54 -14.99 8.22 4.57
N ILE A 55 -13.68 8.04 4.72
CA ILE A 55 -13.06 6.90 5.39
C ILE A 55 -12.21 7.41 6.54
N PRO A 56 -12.78 7.52 7.75
CA PRO A 56 -11.99 7.84 8.93
C PRO A 56 -10.83 6.86 9.08
N ASP A 57 -9.69 7.35 9.56
CA ASP A 57 -8.49 6.54 9.78
C ASP A 57 -7.87 5.92 8.51
N TYR A 58 -8.16 6.43 7.31
CA TYR A 58 -7.57 5.93 6.05
C TYR A 58 -6.03 5.84 6.06
N TYR A 59 -5.35 6.76 6.76
CA TYR A 59 -3.89 6.79 6.89
C TYR A 59 -3.37 6.11 8.16
N ALA A 60 -4.21 5.39 8.90
CA ALA A 60 -3.77 4.68 10.10
C ALA A 60 -2.82 3.53 9.74
N PRO A 61 -1.77 3.31 10.54
CA PRO A 61 -0.82 2.23 10.29
C PRO A 61 -1.48 0.86 10.51
N PHE A 62 -1.03 -0.14 9.77
CA PHE A 62 -1.49 -1.53 9.90
C PHE A 62 -0.36 -2.52 9.59
N SER A 63 -0.52 -3.77 10.00
CA SER A 63 0.46 -4.83 9.75
C SER A 63 -0.12 -5.91 8.85
N VAL A 64 0.70 -6.37 7.92
CA VAL A 64 0.44 -7.59 7.13
C VAL A 64 1.23 -8.72 7.80
N THR A 65 0.50 -9.66 8.40
CA THR A 65 1.07 -10.80 9.11
C THR A 65 1.69 -11.80 8.13
N ASP A 66 2.82 -12.40 8.48
CA ASP A 66 3.46 -13.46 7.67
C ASP A 66 3.74 -13.05 6.20
N ALA A 67 3.85 -11.74 5.93
CA ALA A 67 3.95 -11.20 4.57
C ALA A 67 5.22 -11.63 3.84
N CYS A 68 6.31 -11.84 4.59
CA CYS A 68 7.62 -12.23 4.08
C CYS A 68 8.10 -13.56 4.64
N GLY A 69 7.21 -14.55 4.71
CA GLY A 69 7.48 -15.86 5.32
C GLY A 69 6.84 -15.93 6.70
N ASP A 70 7.65 -15.85 7.75
CA ASP A 70 7.20 -15.81 9.16
C ASP A 70 7.33 -14.41 9.77
N GLN A 71 7.56 -13.39 8.93
CA GLN A 71 7.81 -12.02 9.36
C GLN A 71 6.66 -11.09 8.98
N ASP A 72 6.26 -10.30 9.96
CA ASP A 72 5.26 -9.24 9.77
C ASP A 72 5.89 -8.02 9.09
N VAL A 73 5.07 -7.30 8.31
CA VAL A 73 5.43 -6.00 7.73
C VAL A 73 4.44 -4.95 8.22
N LEU A 74 4.95 -3.97 8.96
CA LEU A 74 4.24 -2.75 9.32
C LEU A 74 4.21 -1.81 8.11
N ILE A 75 3.03 -1.34 7.75
CA ILE A 75 2.79 -0.37 6.69
C ILE A 75 2.27 0.91 7.33
N GLU A 76 2.99 1.99 7.12
CA GLU A 76 2.66 3.33 7.59
C GLU A 76 2.53 4.29 6.40
N THR A 77 1.78 5.37 6.59
CA THR A 77 1.71 6.41 5.56
C THR A 77 2.95 7.29 5.64
N GLY A 78 3.64 7.48 4.52
CA GLY A 78 4.81 8.34 4.42
C GLY A 78 4.47 9.84 4.40
N ASP A 79 5.42 10.62 3.89
CA ASP A 79 5.38 12.09 3.85
C ASP A 79 4.30 12.63 2.89
N VAL A 80 3.96 11.89 1.83
CA VAL A 80 2.97 12.32 0.85
C VAL A 80 1.59 11.76 1.19
N ARG A 81 0.66 12.67 1.50
CA ARG A 81 -0.75 12.36 1.82
C ARG A 81 -1.67 13.30 1.07
N GLY A 82 -2.29 12.81 0.02
CA GLY A 82 -3.12 13.64 -0.85
C GLY A 82 -4.18 12.84 -1.60
N VAL A 83 -4.61 11.71 -1.05
CA VAL A 83 -5.66 10.89 -1.66
C VAL A 83 -7.00 11.60 -1.54
N VAL A 84 -7.68 11.71 -2.67
CA VAL A 84 -9.06 12.19 -2.78
C VAL A 84 -9.94 11.09 -3.33
N ILE A 85 -11.17 11.04 -2.85
CA ILE A 85 -12.19 10.07 -3.24
C ILE A 85 -13.41 10.77 -3.82
N ARG A 86 -14.02 10.15 -4.83
CA ARG A 86 -15.36 10.50 -5.31
C ARG A 86 -16.24 9.25 -5.25
N GLN A 87 -17.38 9.35 -4.59
CA GLN A 87 -18.40 8.31 -4.58
C GLN A 87 -19.55 8.67 -5.53
N THR A 88 -20.04 7.71 -6.30
CA THR A 88 -21.15 7.88 -7.23
C THR A 88 -22.07 6.67 -7.15
N GLU A 89 -23.29 6.89 -6.67
CA GLU A 89 -24.36 5.88 -6.71
C GLU A 89 -25.08 5.95 -8.07
N LEU A 90 -25.14 4.82 -8.76
CA LEU A 90 -25.82 4.71 -10.05
C LEU A 90 -27.31 4.40 -9.87
N PRO A 91 -28.17 4.66 -10.88
CA PRO A 91 -29.62 4.42 -10.75
C PRO A 91 -30.04 2.98 -10.46
N ASN A 92 -29.15 2.01 -10.70
CA ASN A 92 -29.36 0.59 -10.39
C ASN A 92 -28.90 0.21 -8.97
N GLY A 93 -28.45 1.16 -8.16
CA GLY A 93 -27.92 0.96 -6.81
C GLY A 93 -26.43 0.58 -6.75
N THR A 94 -25.74 0.47 -7.89
CA THR A 94 -24.29 0.22 -7.92
C THR A 94 -23.56 1.42 -7.34
N LEU A 95 -22.61 1.19 -6.43
CA LEU A 95 -21.74 2.22 -5.90
C LEU A 95 -20.39 2.19 -6.63
N VAL A 96 -20.00 3.31 -7.20
CA VAL A 96 -18.68 3.52 -7.78
C VAL A 96 -17.87 4.42 -6.88
N GLN A 97 -16.66 4.01 -6.53
CA GLN A 97 -15.70 4.84 -5.81
C GLN A 97 -14.44 5.02 -6.66
N ASP A 98 -14.08 6.27 -6.93
CA ASP A 98 -12.85 6.61 -7.65
C ASP A 98 -11.90 7.31 -6.68
N TYR A 99 -10.67 6.79 -6.58
CA TYR A 99 -9.59 7.31 -5.75
C TYR A 99 -8.44 7.75 -6.66
N ARG A 100 -7.79 8.84 -6.28
CA ARG A 100 -6.60 9.36 -6.96
C ARG A 100 -5.82 10.29 -6.04
N GLY A 101 -4.62 10.66 -6.45
CA GLY A 101 -3.78 11.64 -5.75
C GLY A 101 -2.44 11.06 -5.35
N GLY A 102 -1.68 11.81 -4.56
CA GLY A 102 -0.38 11.37 -4.07
C GLY A 102 -0.50 10.54 -2.79
N LEU A 103 0.18 9.40 -2.74
CA LEU A 103 0.36 8.59 -1.54
C LEU A 103 1.73 7.92 -1.58
N THR A 104 2.48 8.02 -0.49
CA THR A 104 3.67 7.21 -0.24
C THR A 104 3.47 6.36 1.01
N LEU A 105 4.12 5.21 1.06
CA LEU A 105 4.10 4.30 2.20
C LEU A 105 5.52 4.03 2.71
N ASP A 106 5.65 3.95 4.03
CA ASP A 106 6.83 3.44 4.69
C ASP A 106 6.53 2.01 5.16
N LEU A 107 7.37 1.07 4.77
CA LEU A 107 7.22 -0.33 5.12
C LEU A 107 8.39 -0.76 5.99
N THR A 108 8.08 -1.36 7.13
CA THR A 108 9.07 -1.89 8.08
C THR A 108 8.79 -3.36 8.34
N ARG A 109 9.72 -4.23 7.95
CA ARG A 109 9.68 -5.66 8.30
C ARG A 109 10.14 -5.87 9.74
N GLU A 110 9.68 -6.94 10.38
CA GLU A 110 9.99 -7.27 11.78
C GLU A 110 11.49 -7.28 12.13
N ASP A 111 12.38 -7.62 11.18
CA ASP A 111 13.84 -7.58 11.37
C ASP A 111 14.44 -6.15 11.29
N GLY A 112 13.61 -5.13 11.11
CA GLY A 112 13.99 -3.73 10.98
C GLY A 112 14.41 -3.32 9.56
N ALA A 113 14.26 -4.19 8.55
CA ALA A 113 14.44 -3.77 7.17
C ALA A 113 13.35 -2.77 6.76
N THR A 114 13.73 -1.68 6.10
CA THR A 114 12.78 -0.63 5.70
C THR A 114 12.77 -0.40 4.18
N ILE A 115 11.59 -0.05 3.67
CA ILE A 115 11.39 0.62 2.37
C ILE A 115 10.72 1.95 2.70
N ASP A 116 11.44 3.02 2.44
CA ASP A 116 11.07 4.39 2.76
C ASP A 116 10.43 5.05 1.53
N GLU A 117 9.31 5.75 1.72
CA GLU A 117 8.64 6.56 0.70
C GLU A 117 8.27 5.78 -0.58
N LEU A 118 7.73 4.58 -0.44
CA LEU A 118 7.23 3.80 -1.57
C LEU A 118 6.02 4.49 -2.21
N ASP A 119 6.20 5.01 -3.42
CA ASP A 119 5.14 5.64 -4.21
C ASP A 119 4.03 4.64 -4.58
N VAL A 120 2.82 4.90 -4.08
CA VAL A 120 1.58 4.16 -4.37
C VAL A 120 0.47 5.10 -4.86
N SER A 121 0.85 6.15 -5.59
CA SER A 121 -0.06 7.16 -6.15
C SER A 121 -0.91 6.69 -7.35
N GLY A 122 -1.00 5.37 -7.58
CA GLY A 122 -1.86 4.80 -8.61
C GLY A 122 -3.33 5.15 -8.39
N ASP A 123 -4.07 5.26 -9.49
CA ASP A 123 -5.52 5.45 -9.44
C ASP A 123 -6.18 4.13 -9.03
N LEU A 124 -7.20 4.22 -8.17
CA LEU A 124 -7.97 3.06 -7.72
C LEU A 124 -9.44 3.30 -8.01
N ARG A 125 -10.12 2.31 -8.59
CA ARG A 125 -11.55 2.33 -8.84
C ARG A 125 -12.21 1.10 -8.28
N GLU A 126 -13.23 1.29 -7.45
CA GLU A 126 -14.08 0.23 -6.92
C GLU A 126 -15.48 0.35 -7.53
N VAL A 127 -16.01 -0.76 -8.02
CA VAL A 127 -17.40 -0.89 -8.44
C VAL A 127 -18.06 -1.96 -7.60
N ILE A 128 -18.94 -1.54 -6.70
CA ILE A 128 -19.62 -2.38 -5.72
C ILE A 128 -21.05 -2.62 -6.18
N ALA A 129 -21.45 -3.88 -6.24
CA ALA A 129 -22.79 -4.27 -6.64
C ALA A 129 -23.87 -3.74 -5.66
N PRO A 130 -25.13 -3.61 -6.09
CA PRO A 130 -26.20 -3.04 -5.26
C PRO A 130 -26.46 -3.82 -3.95
N ASP A 131 -26.17 -5.12 -3.95
CA ASP A 131 -26.29 -5.98 -2.76
C ASP A 131 -25.07 -5.87 -1.82
N GLY A 132 -23.98 -5.22 -2.25
CA GLY A 132 -22.73 -5.12 -1.51
C GLY A 132 -21.95 -6.44 -1.42
N LEU A 133 -22.38 -7.49 -2.13
CA LEU A 133 -21.79 -8.84 -2.03
C LEU A 133 -20.75 -9.11 -3.12
N SER A 134 -20.58 -8.21 -4.08
CA SER A 134 -19.52 -8.30 -5.06
C SER A 134 -18.92 -6.94 -5.35
N ALA A 135 -17.61 -6.95 -5.59
CA ALA A 135 -16.86 -5.76 -5.94
C ALA A 135 -15.86 -6.07 -7.05
N VAL A 136 -15.68 -5.12 -7.96
CA VAL A 136 -14.56 -5.11 -8.91
C VAL A 136 -13.66 -3.95 -8.54
N VAL A 137 -12.41 -4.26 -8.19
CA VAL A 137 -11.38 -3.27 -7.84
C VAL A 137 -10.39 -3.19 -8.99
N THR A 138 -10.16 -2.00 -9.54
CA THR A 138 -9.17 -1.76 -10.59
C THR A 138 -8.09 -0.83 -10.05
N LEU A 139 -6.85 -1.30 -10.07
CA LEU A 139 -5.65 -0.57 -9.68
C LEU A 139 -4.85 -0.21 -10.93
N GLU A 140 -4.60 1.07 -11.17
CA GLU A 140 -3.83 1.54 -12.32
C GLU A 140 -2.61 2.38 -11.88
N GLY A 141 -1.40 1.95 -12.27
CA GLY A 141 -0.16 2.66 -11.92
C GLY A 141 0.52 2.11 -10.66
N PRO A 142 1.25 2.95 -9.90
CA PRO A 142 1.96 2.51 -8.69
C PRO A 142 1.02 2.02 -7.60
N SER A 143 1.07 0.74 -7.23
CA SER A 143 0.23 0.19 -6.15
C SER A 143 0.89 -1.02 -5.48
N VAL A 144 0.52 -1.24 -4.21
CA VAL A 144 0.86 -2.44 -3.44
C VAL A 144 -0.38 -3.34 -3.37
N ILE A 145 -0.18 -4.64 -3.47
CA ILE A 145 -1.20 -5.68 -3.35
C ILE A 145 -0.72 -6.67 -2.27
N PHE A 146 -1.59 -7.00 -1.33
CA PHE A 146 -1.36 -7.96 -0.27
C PHE A 146 -2.67 -8.71 0.02
N PRO A 147 -2.62 -9.94 0.54
CA PRO A 147 -3.83 -10.70 0.86
C PRO A 147 -4.57 -10.07 2.04
N LEU A 148 -5.90 -10.04 1.97
CA LEU A 148 -6.71 -9.86 3.16
C LEU A 148 -6.79 -11.20 3.92
N PRO A 149 -7.13 -11.18 5.22
CA PRO A 149 -7.30 -12.42 5.99
C PRO A 149 -8.29 -13.37 5.31
N GLY A 150 -7.85 -14.60 5.01
CA GLY A 150 -8.63 -15.60 4.28
C GLY A 150 -8.38 -15.66 2.77
N GLU A 151 -7.58 -14.74 2.21
CA GLU A 151 -7.24 -14.69 0.78
C GLU A 151 -5.82 -15.22 0.48
N GLU A 152 -5.14 -15.78 1.48
CA GLU A 152 -3.73 -16.17 1.37
C GLU A 152 -3.51 -17.24 0.28
N SER A 153 -4.41 -18.22 0.18
CA SER A 153 -4.30 -19.30 -0.82
C SER A 153 -4.40 -18.80 -2.26
N PHE A 154 -5.09 -17.68 -2.50
CA PHE A 154 -5.20 -17.11 -3.84
C PHE A 154 -3.83 -16.62 -4.35
N PHE A 155 -3.04 -15.97 -3.49
CA PHE A 155 -1.72 -15.48 -3.87
C PHE A 155 -0.79 -16.64 -4.22
N ASP A 156 -0.86 -17.74 -3.46
CA ASP A 156 -0.11 -18.96 -3.76
C ASP A 156 -0.51 -19.58 -5.11
N ASP A 157 -1.82 -19.68 -5.38
CA ASP A 157 -2.34 -20.29 -6.60
C ASP A 157 -2.00 -19.48 -7.87
N GLU A 158 -2.02 -18.15 -7.78
CA GLU A 158 -1.63 -17.25 -8.88
C GLU A 158 -0.11 -17.02 -8.98
N GLY A 159 0.66 -17.57 -8.03
CA GLY A 159 2.11 -17.35 -7.95
C GLY A 159 2.48 -15.88 -7.73
N LEU A 160 1.61 -15.12 -7.06
CA LEU A 160 1.85 -13.74 -6.67
C LEU A 160 2.63 -13.69 -5.35
N PRO A 161 3.60 -12.76 -5.19
CA PRO A 161 4.19 -12.49 -3.88
C PRO A 161 3.12 -11.97 -2.91
N TYR A 162 3.15 -12.44 -1.66
CA TYR A 162 2.25 -11.98 -0.58
C TYR A 162 2.33 -10.47 -0.34
N LEU A 163 3.48 -9.86 -0.63
CA LEU A 163 3.66 -8.42 -0.65
C LEU A 163 4.15 -7.99 -2.04
N ALA A 164 3.19 -7.76 -2.93
CA ALA A 164 3.43 -7.42 -4.32
C ALA A 164 3.35 -5.92 -4.56
N PHE A 165 4.23 -5.40 -5.42
CA PHE A 165 4.18 -4.02 -5.89
C PHE A 165 4.26 -3.99 -7.42
N PHE A 166 3.57 -3.05 -8.04
CA PHE A 166 3.80 -2.73 -9.44
C PHE A 166 3.80 -1.23 -9.64
N LYS A 167 4.67 -0.74 -10.53
CA LYS A 167 4.81 0.69 -10.82
C LYS A 167 3.95 1.15 -12.00
N ARG A 168 3.63 0.22 -12.90
CA ARG A 168 2.94 0.48 -14.17
C ARG A 168 2.15 -0.76 -14.56
N GLY A 169 1.03 -0.53 -15.25
CA GLY A 169 0.10 -1.57 -15.66
C GLY A 169 -1.21 -1.42 -14.92
N VAL A 170 -2.05 -2.43 -15.07
CA VAL A 170 -3.37 -2.50 -14.44
C VAL A 170 -3.51 -3.85 -13.76
N VAL A 171 -4.10 -3.86 -12.57
CA VAL A 171 -4.55 -5.08 -11.89
C VAL A 171 -6.03 -4.93 -11.59
N THR A 172 -6.84 -5.89 -12.02
CA THR A 172 -8.27 -5.95 -11.73
C THR A 172 -8.52 -7.11 -10.78
N LEU A 173 -9.15 -6.86 -9.64
CA LEU A 173 -9.55 -7.85 -8.65
C LEU A 173 -11.07 -8.00 -8.72
N ASN A 174 -11.56 -9.23 -8.79
CA ASN A 174 -12.98 -9.53 -8.67
C ASN A 174 -13.20 -10.28 -7.36
N ILE A 175 -14.06 -9.73 -6.52
CA ILE A 175 -14.30 -10.19 -5.15
C ILE A 175 -15.79 -10.53 -5.04
N SER A 176 -16.12 -11.70 -4.50
CA SER A 176 -17.47 -12.04 -4.03
C SER A 176 -17.43 -12.46 -2.57
N LEU A 177 -18.46 -12.07 -1.83
CA LEU A 177 -18.63 -12.37 -0.42
C LEU A 177 -19.80 -13.33 -0.23
N ASP A 178 -19.64 -14.28 0.68
CA ASP A 178 -20.73 -15.13 1.16
C ASP A 178 -21.75 -14.26 1.93
N PRO A 179 -23.05 -14.29 1.58
CA PRO A 179 -24.04 -13.43 2.21
C PRO A 179 -24.34 -13.78 3.68
N ASP A 180 -24.07 -15.01 4.09
CA ASP A 180 -24.35 -15.51 5.44
C ASP A 180 -23.19 -15.21 6.39
N THR A 181 -21.94 -15.31 5.92
CA THR A 181 -20.73 -15.10 6.75
C THR A 181 -20.07 -13.74 6.55
N GLY A 182 -20.24 -13.13 5.38
CA GLY A 182 -19.50 -11.94 4.95
C GLY A 182 -18.04 -12.20 4.59
N GLU A 183 -17.62 -13.48 4.54
CA GLU A 183 -16.27 -13.89 4.16
C GLU A 183 -16.12 -13.93 2.64
N THR A 184 -14.89 -13.80 2.14
CA THR A 184 -14.60 -13.91 0.70
C THR A 184 -14.94 -15.32 0.21
N GLU A 185 -15.96 -15.44 -0.63
CA GLU A 185 -16.37 -16.69 -1.29
C GLU A 185 -15.52 -16.97 -2.53
N SER A 186 -15.27 -15.93 -3.33
CA SER A 186 -14.39 -16.03 -4.48
C SER A 186 -13.54 -14.77 -4.66
N PHE A 187 -12.30 -14.99 -5.10
CA PHE A 187 -11.33 -13.96 -5.40
C PHE A 187 -10.61 -14.34 -6.67
N SER A 188 -10.48 -13.41 -7.61
CA SER A 188 -9.67 -13.59 -8.82
C SER A 188 -8.99 -12.29 -9.20
N ALA A 189 -7.82 -12.39 -9.86
CA ALA A 189 -7.11 -11.23 -10.36
C ALA A 189 -6.78 -11.37 -11.86
N GLU A 190 -6.97 -10.28 -12.60
CA GLU A 190 -6.42 -10.10 -13.93
C GLU A 190 -5.21 -9.17 -13.82
N VAL A 191 -4.01 -9.73 -13.97
CA VAL A 191 -2.75 -8.99 -13.79
C VAL A 191 -2.16 -8.61 -15.14
N HIS A 192 -2.29 -7.33 -15.49
CA HIS A 192 -1.66 -6.71 -16.65
C HIS A 192 -0.57 -5.72 -16.24
N ALA A 193 0.30 -6.17 -15.32
CA ALA A 193 1.36 -5.37 -14.73
C ALA A 193 2.64 -6.19 -14.52
N ARG A 194 3.76 -5.49 -14.33
CA ARG A 194 5.00 -6.13 -13.90
C ARG A 194 5.08 -6.11 -12.38
N ILE A 195 4.89 -7.29 -11.78
CA ILE A 195 4.95 -7.46 -10.33
C ILE A 195 6.40 -7.50 -9.83
N VAL A 196 6.62 -6.83 -8.70
CA VAL A 196 7.84 -6.80 -7.90
C VAL A 196 7.50 -7.39 -6.54
N ASP A 197 8.33 -8.33 -6.09
CA ASP A 197 8.28 -8.92 -4.76
C ASP A 197 8.98 -7.97 -3.77
N LEU A 198 8.20 -7.34 -2.88
CA LEU A 198 8.73 -6.40 -1.88
C LEU A 198 9.58 -7.10 -0.81
N CYS A 199 9.31 -8.36 -0.50
CA CYS A 199 10.12 -9.15 0.44
C CYS A 199 11.54 -9.35 -0.08
N ARG A 200 11.69 -9.68 -1.37
CA ARG A 200 13.00 -9.71 -2.02
C ARG A 200 13.66 -8.34 -2.12
N TRP A 201 12.87 -7.27 -2.20
CA TRP A 201 13.39 -5.91 -2.24
C TRP A 201 14.02 -5.53 -0.88
N PHE A 202 13.38 -5.83 0.25
CA PHE A 202 13.98 -5.67 1.58
C PHE A 202 15.37 -6.32 1.67
N ASP A 203 15.49 -7.58 1.24
CA ASP A 203 16.75 -8.34 1.28
C ASP A 203 17.83 -7.73 0.37
N GLY A 204 17.42 -7.11 -0.74
CA GLY A 204 18.31 -6.42 -1.67
C GLY A 204 18.92 -5.14 -1.09
N HIS A 205 18.18 -4.41 -0.24
CA HIS A 205 18.67 -3.19 0.41
C HIS A 205 19.68 -3.47 1.52
N GLN A 206 19.43 -4.48 2.36
CA GLN A 206 20.36 -4.86 3.43
C GLN A 206 21.76 -5.16 2.89
N ARG A 207 21.86 -5.87 1.76
CA ARG A 207 23.15 -6.23 1.16
C ARG A 207 23.96 -5.00 0.72
N ARG A 208 23.31 -3.91 0.31
CA ARG A 208 24.01 -2.68 -0.13
C ARG A 208 24.50 -1.85 1.05
N ALA A 209 23.74 -1.80 2.14
CA ALA A 209 24.15 -1.10 3.36
C ALA A 209 25.42 -1.70 3.98
N HIS A 210 25.51 -3.04 4.04
CA HIS A 210 26.69 -3.71 4.59
C HIS A 210 27.95 -3.57 3.71
N HIS A 211 27.83 -3.33 2.40
CA HIS A 211 28.99 -3.15 1.54
C HIS A 211 29.61 -1.75 1.59
N GLN A 212 28.90 -0.74 2.11
CA GLN A 212 29.47 0.61 2.24
C GLN A 212 30.38 0.77 3.47
N ASP A 213 30.20 -0.05 4.51
CA ASP A 213 30.94 0.10 5.76
C ASP A 213 32.33 -0.61 5.75
N TYR A 214 32.55 -1.57 4.85
CA TYR A 214 33.85 -2.26 4.71
C TYR A 214 34.79 -1.62 3.66
N GLY A 215 34.44 -0.46 3.08
CA GLY A 215 35.13 0.14 1.92
C GLY A 215 36.13 1.26 2.20
N HIS A 216 36.22 1.79 3.43
CA HIS A 216 37.05 2.97 3.74
C HIS A 216 38.29 2.68 4.62
N GLY A 217 38.86 1.48 4.48
CA GLY A 217 40.18 1.18 5.03
C GLY A 217 41.32 1.66 4.12
N ASN A 218 41.92 2.81 4.47
CA ASN A 218 43.29 3.22 4.13
C ASN A 218 43.69 3.37 2.64
N ARG A 219 43.52 4.58 2.11
CA ARG A 219 44.48 5.18 1.17
C ARG A 219 45.09 6.45 1.78
N HIS A 220 45.87 6.28 2.84
CA HIS A 220 46.87 7.25 3.27
C HIS A 220 48.26 6.63 3.09
N GLY A 221 49.10 7.28 2.28
CA GLY A 221 50.52 6.95 2.10
C GLY A 221 50.88 6.77 0.62
N GLY A 222 51.68 7.61 -0.01
CA GLY A 222 52.36 8.80 0.47
C GLY A 222 52.80 9.65 -0.72
N GLY A 223 52.44 10.93 -0.69
CA GLY A 223 53.10 11.96 -1.47
C GLY A 223 54.33 12.42 -0.69
N HIS A 224 55.49 11.84 -0.98
CA HIS A 224 56.76 12.46 -0.64
C HIS A 224 57.30 13.14 -1.89
N GLY A 225 57.36 14.47 -1.82
CA GLY A 225 58.00 15.29 -2.83
C GLY A 225 59.50 15.08 -2.87
N HIS A 226 60.06 15.20 -4.07
CA HIS A 226 61.47 15.48 -4.27
C HIS A 226 61.62 16.17 -5.64
N TRP A 227 61.74 17.49 -5.62
CA TRP A 227 62.15 18.31 -6.75
C TRP A 227 63.39 19.09 -6.30
N ASP A 228 64.55 18.46 -6.41
CA ASP A 228 65.84 19.12 -6.30
C ASP A 228 66.27 19.62 -7.68
N GLY A 229 66.47 20.93 -7.78
CA GLY A 229 67.04 21.58 -8.95
C GLY A 229 68.56 21.67 -8.88
N HIS A 230 69.23 21.34 -9.98
CA HIS A 230 70.57 21.80 -10.39
C HIS A 230 70.51 21.85 -11.93
N GLY A 231 70.87 22.90 -12.67
CA GLY A 231 71.91 23.90 -12.46
C GLY A 231 73.07 23.59 -13.41
N HIS A 232 73.44 24.58 -14.26
CA HIS A 232 74.60 24.62 -15.17
C HIS A 232 74.45 23.82 -16.48
N GLY A 233 74.81 24.31 -17.67
CA GLY A 233 75.59 25.48 -18.07
C GLY A 233 76.43 25.13 -19.30
N HIS A 234 76.77 26.16 -20.07
CA HIS A 234 77.82 26.23 -21.10
C HIS A 234 77.51 25.90 -22.57
N LYS A 235 77.54 27.01 -23.32
CA LYS A 235 78.23 27.27 -24.61
C LYS A 235 77.67 26.67 -25.89
#